data_AF-A0A1S9RH65-F1
#
_entry.id   AF-A0A1S9RH65-F1
#
_cell.length_a   1.000
_cell.length_b   1.000
_cell.length_c   1.000
_cell.angle_alpha   90.00
_cell.angle_beta   90.00
_cell.angle_gamma   90.00
#
_symmetry.space_group_name_H-M   'P 1'
#
loop_
_entity.id
_entity.type
_entity.pdbx_description
1 polymer ?
#
loop_
_entity_poly.entity_id
_entity_poly.type
_entity_poly.pdbx_seq_one_letter_code
_entity_poly.pdbx_strand_id
1 'polypeptide(L)'
;MLAWVYPIRLVQAVFALATIGLTAYVIASLYDDWSFSNAIYYMLFNGCWTLVVAVPYLGLAPIWLPRFSHEIVIPAMEFITMALWLSGWIALAVMIPKPKSCNYASCHGLQALIVVAAVEWALFAFTNVYAFMDVINSRRNRHNHEQQQPAVSEVTAPESV
;
A
#
# COMPACT_ATOMS: atom_id res chain seq x y z
N MET A 1 -16.29 -6.28 -1.01
CA MET A 1 -14.93 -6.41 -0.46
C MET A 1 -14.66 -7.88 -0.20
N LEU A 2 -13.74 -8.51 -0.93
CA LEU A 2 -13.42 -9.92 -0.69
C LEU A 2 -12.88 -10.09 0.74
N ALA A 3 -13.39 -11.09 1.48
CA ALA A 3 -13.00 -11.37 2.87
C ALA A 3 -11.48 -11.53 3.07
N TRP A 4 -10.77 -11.84 1.99
CA TRP A 4 -9.32 -12.03 1.96
C TRP A 4 -8.49 -10.73 2.07
N VAL A 5 -9.08 -9.55 1.86
CA VAL A 5 -8.35 -8.28 1.96
C VAL A 5 -8.05 -7.92 3.43
N TYR A 6 -8.96 -8.22 4.35
CA TYR A 6 -8.80 -7.91 5.78
C TYR A 6 -7.53 -8.49 6.44
N PRO A 7 -7.19 -9.78 6.27
CA PRO A 7 -5.96 -10.33 6.84
C PRO A 7 -4.71 -9.67 6.26
N ILE A 8 -4.70 -9.32 4.97
CA ILE A 8 -3.57 -8.59 4.36
C ILE A 8 -3.41 -7.21 4.99
N ARG A 9 -4.51 -6.48 5.20
CA ARG A 9 -4.47 -5.18 5.88
C ARG A 9 -3.96 -5.28 7.30
N LEU A 10 -4.32 -6.34 8.03
CA LEU A 10 -3.80 -6.59 9.37
C LEU A 10 -2.28 -6.82 9.35
N VAL A 11 -1.80 -7.63 8.41
CA VAL A 11 -0.36 -7.87 8.25
C VAL A 11 0.38 -6.58 7.90
N GLN A 12 -0.17 -5.75 6.99
CA GLN A 12 0.37 -4.44 6.65
C GLN A 12 0.46 -3.51 7.88
N ALA A 13 -0.60 -3.48 8.70
CA ALA A 13 -0.61 -2.69 9.94
C ALA A 13 0.46 -3.18 10.94
N VAL A 14 0.65 -4.49 11.08
CA VAL A 14 1.66 -5.08 11.97
C VAL A 14 3.07 -4.74 11.49
N PHE A 15 3.35 -4.85 10.19
CA PHE A 15 4.66 -4.49 9.64
C PHE A 15 4.92 -2.98 9.73
N ALA A 16 3.92 -2.13 9.48
CA ALA A 16 4.04 -0.69 9.72
C ALA A 16 4.37 -0.37 11.18
N LEU A 17 3.73 -1.05 12.14
CA LEU A 17 4.04 -0.90 13.56
C LEU A 17 5.45 -1.40 13.90
N ALA A 18 5.88 -2.53 13.32
CA ALA A 18 7.24 -3.04 13.48
C ALA A 18 8.29 -2.05 12.94
N THR A 19 8.02 -1.40 11.80
CA THR A 19 8.86 -0.33 11.25
C THR A 19 8.96 0.86 12.20
N ILE A 20 7.85 1.29 12.81
CA ILE A 20 7.87 2.35 13.84
C ILE A 20 8.72 1.93 15.04
N GLY A 21 8.54 0.70 15.55
CA GLY A 21 9.30 0.20 16.69
C GLY A 21 10.80 0.09 16.40
N LEU A 22 11.17 -0.44 15.24
CA LEU A 22 12.58 -0.58 14.82
C LEU A 22 13.24 0.77 14.57
N THR A 23 12.55 1.70 13.91
CA THR A 23 13.09 3.07 13.71
C THR A 23 13.25 3.79 15.05
N ALA A 24 12.27 3.71 15.95
CA ALA A 24 12.38 4.29 17.29
C ALA A 24 13.55 3.67 18.10
N TYR A 25 13.73 2.35 18.03
CA TYR A 25 14.86 1.66 18.67
C TYR A 25 16.20 2.15 18.11
N VAL A 26 16.34 2.23 16.78
CA VAL A 26 17.57 2.72 16.14
C VAL A 26 17.85 4.16 16.56
N ILE A 27 16.83 5.03 16.56
CA ILE A 27 16.95 6.43 16.98
C ILE A 27 17.41 6.54 18.44
N ALA A 28 16.80 5.77 19.34
CA ALA A 28 17.17 5.76 20.75
C ALA A 28 18.58 5.20 20.99
N SER A 29 19.00 4.19 20.22
CA SER A 29 20.30 3.54 20.36
C SER A 29 21.48 4.37 19.83
N LEU A 30 21.22 5.28 18.89
CA LEU A 30 22.23 6.15 18.27
C LEU A 30 22.16 7.58 18.82
N TYR A 31 21.59 7.77 20.01
CA TYR A 31 21.29 9.09 20.60
C TYR A 31 22.50 10.05 20.65
N ASP A 32 23.71 9.53 20.86
CA ASP A 32 24.94 10.35 20.94
C ASP A 32 25.60 10.61 19.56
N ASP A 33 25.20 9.89 18.51
CA ASP A 33 25.72 10.08 17.16
C ASP A 33 24.86 11.12 16.42
N TRP A 34 25.38 12.34 16.32
CA TRP A 34 24.71 13.51 15.73
C TRP A 34 24.43 13.41 14.21
N SER A 35 24.74 12.26 13.60
CA SER A 35 24.59 11.98 12.17
C SER A 35 23.40 11.06 11.92
N PHE A 36 22.19 11.48 12.30
CA PHE A 36 20.98 10.78 11.89
C PHE A 36 20.76 10.92 10.39
N SER A 37 20.54 9.80 9.72
CA SER A 37 20.13 9.83 8.33
C SER A 37 18.67 10.19 8.17
N ASN A 38 18.39 11.12 7.25
CA ASN A 38 17.04 11.44 6.80
C ASN A 38 16.25 10.19 6.33
N ALA A 39 16.92 9.11 5.91
CA ALA A 39 16.27 7.86 5.52
C ALA A 39 15.57 7.15 6.69
N ILE A 40 16.10 7.26 7.92
CA ILE A 40 15.49 6.65 9.12
C ILE A 40 14.20 7.38 9.47
N TYR A 41 14.22 8.72 9.48
CA TYR A 41 13.03 9.53 9.71
C TYR A 41 11.97 9.35 8.62
N TYR A 42 12.40 9.18 7.37
CA TYR A 42 11.51 8.85 6.26
C TYR A 42 10.80 7.49 6.48
N MET A 43 11.50 6.49 7.01
CA MET A 43 10.89 5.21 7.35
C MET A 43 9.94 5.28 8.54
N LEU A 44 10.25 6.10 9.54
CA LEU A 44 9.33 6.39 10.64
C LEU A 44 8.04 7.04 10.09
N PHE A 45 8.19 8.01 9.18
CA PHE A 45 7.07 8.62 8.48
C PHE A 45 6.25 7.59 7.71
N ASN A 46 6.88 6.68 6.96
CA ASN A 46 6.16 5.61 6.24
C ASN A 46 5.35 4.71 7.16
N GLY A 47 5.93 4.31 8.29
CA GLY A 47 5.23 3.51 9.29
C GLY A 47 3.99 4.25 9.83
N CYS A 48 4.15 5.52 10.22
CA CYS A 48 3.05 6.36 10.71
C CYS A 48 1.98 6.60 9.63
N TRP A 49 2.40 6.93 8.40
CA TRP A 49 1.50 7.10 7.25
C TRP A 49 0.66 5.85 7.00
N THR A 50 1.29 4.68 7.02
CA THR A 50 0.61 3.42 6.74
C THR A 50 -0.38 3.08 7.86
N LEU A 51 0.03 3.22 9.13
CA LEU A 51 -0.79 2.88 10.29
C LEU A 51 -1.98 3.84 10.48
N VAL A 52 -1.76 5.15 10.31
CA VAL A 52 -2.74 6.19 10.65
C VAL A 52 -3.57 6.64 9.44
N VAL A 53 -2.98 6.61 8.23
CA VAL A 53 -3.65 7.11 7.02
C VAL A 53 -4.05 5.95 6.12
N ALA A 54 -3.11 5.12 5.66
CA ALA A 54 -3.42 4.09 4.66
C ALA A 54 -4.38 3.02 5.17
N VAL A 55 -4.11 2.39 6.32
CA VAL A 55 -4.93 1.29 6.86
C VAL A 55 -6.35 1.75 7.21
N PRO A 56 -6.57 2.86 7.95
CA PRO A 56 -7.92 3.33 8.24
C PRO A 56 -8.66 3.75 6.97
N TYR A 57 -7.98 4.42 6.03
CA TYR A 57 -8.60 4.82 4.78
C TYR A 57 -9.06 3.61 3.95
N LEU A 58 -8.21 2.58 3.83
CA LEU A 58 -8.51 1.35 3.09
C LEU A 58 -9.56 0.47 3.80
N GLY A 59 -9.67 0.56 5.13
CA GLY A 59 -10.69 -0.13 5.93
C GLY A 59 -12.05 0.56 5.96
N LEU A 60 -12.08 1.90 5.97
CA LEU A 60 -13.33 2.69 6.00
C LEU A 60 -13.89 3.02 4.61
N ALA A 61 -13.06 3.05 3.56
CA ALA A 61 -13.49 3.29 2.17
C ALA A 61 -14.73 2.47 1.71
N PRO A 62 -14.85 1.15 2.00
CA PRO A 62 -16.01 0.37 1.55
C PRO A 62 -17.30 0.67 2.33
N ILE A 63 -17.21 1.31 3.50
CA ILE A 63 -18.36 1.59 4.35
C ILE A 63 -19.05 2.90 3.94
N TRP A 64 -18.27 3.89 3.47
CA TRP A 64 -18.78 5.24 3.27
C TRP A 64 -19.21 5.59 1.84
N LEU A 65 -18.57 5.08 0.77
CA LEU A 65 -18.83 5.56 -0.60
C LEU A 65 -18.70 4.46 -1.69
N PRO A 66 -19.73 3.63 -1.92
CA PRO A 66 -19.65 2.44 -2.77
C PRO A 66 -19.56 2.69 -4.29
N ARG A 67 -19.79 3.91 -4.82
CA ARG A 67 -19.84 4.15 -6.28
C ARG A 67 -18.61 4.84 -6.89
N PHE A 68 -18.00 5.80 -6.20
CA PHE A 68 -16.84 6.56 -6.74
C PHE A 68 -15.50 6.15 -6.11
N SER A 69 -15.51 5.59 -4.89
CA SER A 69 -14.28 5.29 -4.16
C SER A 69 -13.55 4.05 -4.67
N HIS A 70 -14.27 3.10 -5.29
CA HIS A 70 -13.72 1.80 -5.65
C HIS A 70 -12.85 1.79 -6.92
N GLU A 71 -13.13 2.61 -7.93
CA GLU A 71 -12.36 2.53 -9.20
C GLU A 71 -11.03 3.31 -9.18
N ILE A 72 -10.92 4.41 -8.42
CA ILE A 72 -9.78 5.34 -8.56
C ILE A 72 -9.05 5.59 -7.24
N VAL A 73 -9.78 5.81 -6.14
CA VAL A 73 -9.15 6.34 -4.92
C VAL A 73 -8.41 5.26 -4.13
N ILE A 74 -8.97 4.05 -4.06
CA ILE A 74 -8.31 2.90 -3.45
C ILE A 74 -6.98 2.56 -4.16
N PRO A 75 -6.94 2.31 -5.49
CA PRO A 75 -5.69 1.98 -6.16
C PRO A 75 -4.68 3.14 -6.16
N ALA A 76 -5.13 4.40 -6.18
CA ALA A 76 -4.23 5.54 -6.04
C ALA A 76 -3.53 5.58 -4.68
N MET A 77 -4.27 5.37 -3.59
CA MET A 77 -3.71 5.35 -2.24
C MET A 77 -2.73 4.17 -2.04
N GLU A 78 -3.06 3.00 -2.60
CA GLU A 78 -2.15 1.85 -2.61
C GLU A 78 -0.89 2.12 -3.41
N PHE A 79 -1.00 2.75 -4.58
CA PHE A 79 0.16 3.10 -5.42
C PHE A 79 1.08 4.12 -4.75
N ILE A 80 0.52 5.16 -4.12
CA ILE A 80 1.31 6.14 -3.35
C ILE A 80 2.05 5.44 -2.22
N THR A 81 1.34 4.61 -1.45
CA THR A 81 1.93 3.88 -0.33
C THR A 81 3.02 2.91 -0.82
N MET A 82 2.77 2.18 -1.90
CA MET A 82 3.77 1.32 -2.57
C MET A 82 5.03 2.12 -2.98
N ALA A 83 4.87 3.28 -3.61
CA ALA A 83 6.01 4.12 -4.02
C ALA A 83 6.80 4.66 -2.82
N LEU A 84 6.09 5.04 -1.76
CA LEU A 84 6.70 5.50 -0.52
C LEU A 84 7.55 4.41 0.14
N TRP A 85 7.03 3.18 0.23
CA TRP A 85 7.78 2.05 0.77
C TRP A 85 8.99 1.69 -0.10
N LEU A 86 8.82 1.68 -1.44
CA LEU A 86 9.90 1.37 -2.39
C LEU A 86 11.12 2.28 -2.20
N SER A 87 10.89 3.60 -2.20
CA SER A 87 11.98 4.56 -2.11
C SER A 87 12.71 4.47 -0.76
N GLY A 88 11.98 4.21 0.33
CA GLY A 88 12.58 4.24 1.65
C GLY A 88 13.45 3.03 1.96
N TRP A 89 13.03 1.81 1.61
CA TRP A 89 13.84 0.63 1.97
C TRP A 89 15.11 0.58 1.12
N ILE A 90 15.04 1.05 -0.13
CA ILE A 90 16.20 1.25 -1.01
C ILE A 90 17.13 2.33 -0.43
N ALA A 91 16.58 3.47 0.00
CA ALA A 91 17.37 4.55 0.61
C ALA A 91 18.12 4.06 1.87
N LEU A 92 17.48 3.24 2.70
CA LEU A 92 18.14 2.60 3.84
C LEU A 92 19.20 1.57 3.40
N ALA A 93 18.90 0.75 2.39
CA ALA A 93 19.81 -0.29 1.91
C ALA A 93 21.12 0.28 1.35
N VAL A 94 21.08 1.41 0.65
CA VAL A 94 22.29 2.07 0.12
C VAL A 94 23.17 2.63 1.23
N MET A 95 22.59 2.95 2.39
CA MET A 95 23.31 3.57 3.49
C MET A 95 23.98 2.58 4.44
N ILE A 96 23.55 1.32 4.46
CA ILE A 96 24.14 0.33 5.38
C ILE A 96 25.59 -0.01 4.95
N PRO A 97 26.57 0.08 5.88
CA PRO A 97 27.93 -0.40 5.65
C PRO A 97 27.97 -1.90 5.36
N LYS A 98 29.04 -2.38 4.71
CA LYS A 98 29.22 -3.80 4.41
C LYS A 98 28.96 -4.67 5.67
N PRO A 99 28.29 -5.84 5.54
CA PRO A 99 27.90 -6.67 6.68
C PRO A 99 29.03 -7.00 7.65
N LYS A 100 30.28 -7.09 7.16
CA LYS A 100 31.47 -7.37 7.96
C LYS A 100 31.79 -6.32 9.04
N SER A 101 31.31 -5.08 8.88
CA SER A 101 31.51 -3.97 9.81
C SER A 101 30.29 -3.70 10.71
N CYS A 102 29.24 -4.51 10.58
CA CYS A 102 27.93 -4.32 11.18
C CYS A 102 27.70 -5.33 12.33
N ASN A 103 28.46 -5.19 13.43
CA ASN A 103 28.46 -6.17 14.54
C ASN A 103 27.78 -5.66 15.83
N TYR A 104 27.05 -4.55 15.77
CA TYR A 104 26.37 -3.95 16.92
C TYR A 104 24.85 -4.00 16.76
N ALA A 105 24.12 -3.96 17.89
CA ALA A 105 22.68 -4.22 17.94
C ALA A 105 21.85 -3.28 17.05
N SER A 106 22.20 -1.99 16.98
CA SER A 106 21.52 -1.01 16.11
C SER A 106 21.65 -1.35 14.63
N CYS A 107 22.78 -1.94 14.22
CA CYS A 107 23.00 -2.34 12.84
C CYS A 107 22.17 -3.56 12.46
N HIS A 108 22.04 -4.55 13.35
CA HIS A 108 21.08 -5.65 13.18
C HIS A 108 19.63 -5.14 13.13
N GLY A 109 19.30 -4.12 13.94
CA GLY A 109 17.99 -3.45 13.90
C GLY A 109 17.71 -2.79 12.53
N LEU A 110 18.70 -2.11 11.95
CA LEU A 110 18.62 -1.54 10.60
C LEU A 110 18.46 -2.60 9.52
N GLN A 111 19.16 -3.75 9.62
CA GLN A 111 18.97 -4.86 8.69
C GLN A 111 17.56 -5.44 8.78
N ALA A 112 17.05 -5.66 9.98
CA ALA A 112 15.67 -6.12 10.20
C ALA A 112 14.65 -5.11 9.64
N LEU A 113 14.90 -3.82 9.84
CA LEU A 113 14.06 -2.73 9.32
C LEU A 113 13.97 -2.76 7.79
N ILE A 114 15.09 -2.98 7.09
CA ILE A 114 15.08 -3.10 5.63
C ILE A 114 14.25 -4.30 5.17
N VAL A 115 14.42 -5.46 5.80
CA VAL A 115 13.70 -6.68 5.43
C VAL A 115 12.20 -6.49 5.64
N VAL A 116 11.79 -5.98 6.80
CA VAL A 116 10.38 -5.67 7.10
C VAL A 116 9.82 -4.69 6.07
N ALA A 117 10.55 -3.61 5.77
CA ALA A 117 10.10 -2.60 4.82
C ALA A 117 10.01 -3.12 3.36
N ALA A 118 10.91 -4.03 2.97
CA ALA A 118 10.88 -4.66 1.65
C ALA A 118 9.69 -5.63 1.51
N VAL A 119 9.39 -6.39 2.56
CA VAL A 119 8.20 -7.27 2.59
C VAL A 119 6.92 -6.43 2.55
N GLU A 120 6.86 -5.34 3.31
CA GLU A 120 5.72 -4.42 3.32
C GLU A 120 5.50 -3.78 1.94
N TRP A 121 6.57 -3.36 1.28
CA TRP A 121 6.52 -2.92 -0.11
C TRP A 121 5.93 -4.00 -1.03
N ALA A 122 6.39 -5.25 -0.91
CA ALA A 122 5.91 -6.35 -1.74
C ALA A 122 4.42 -6.64 -1.51
N LEU A 123 3.93 -6.51 -0.27
CA LEU A 123 2.50 -6.62 0.04
C LEU A 123 1.68 -5.53 -0.65
N PHE A 124 2.15 -4.26 -0.60
CA PHE A 124 1.47 -3.18 -1.32
C PHE A 124 1.54 -3.33 -2.84
N ALA A 125 2.67 -3.79 -3.37
CA ALA A 125 2.79 -4.07 -4.80
C ALA A 125 1.80 -5.16 -5.23
N PHE A 126 1.70 -6.22 -4.43
CA PHE A 126 0.76 -7.31 -4.66
C PHE A 126 -0.68 -6.81 -4.63
N THR A 127 -1.13 -6.11 -3.57
CA THR A 127 -2.52 -5.64 -3.49
C THR A 127 -2.87 -4.67 -4.61
N ASN A 128 -1.93 -3.79 -4.97
CA ASN A 128 -2.10 -2.83 -6.04
C ASN A 128 -2.30 -3.51 -7.42
N VAL A 129 -1.53 -4.57 -7.73
CA VAL A 129 -1.73 -5.35 -8.97
C VAL A 129 -3.14 -5.93 -9.05
N TYR A 130 -3.64 -6.51 -7.95
CA TYR A 130 -5.01 -7.05 -7.90
C TYR A 130 -6.06 -5.95 -8.03
N ALA A 131 -5.86 -4.80 -7.39
CA ALA A 131 -6.76 -3.65 -7.53
C ALA A 131 -6.85 -3.17 -8.98
N PHE A 132 -5.72 -3.06 -9.68
CA PHE A 132 -5.69 -2.69 -11.10
C PHE A 132 -6.39 -3.74 -11.98
N MET A 133 -6.13 -5.04 -11.76
CA MET A 133 -6.78 -6.11 -12.51
C MET A 133 -8.31 -6.09 -12.32
N ASP A 134 -8.79 -5.85 -11.10
CA ASP A 134 -10.22 -5.77 -10.80
C ASP A 134 -10.90 -4.60 -11.55
N VAL A 135 -10.24 -3.43 -11.59
CA VAL A 135 -10.73 -2.27 -12.34
C VAL A 135 -10.76 -2.54 -13.85
N ILE A 136 -9.71 -3.14 -14.40
CA ILE A 136 -9.65 -3.48 -15.83
C ILE A 136 -10.74 -4.49 -16.20
N ASN A 137 -10.91 -5.55 -15.40
CA ASN A 137 -11.93 -6.57 -15.63
C ASN A 137 -13.34 -6.00 -15.50
N SER A 138 -13.58 -5.15 -14.50
CA SER A 138 -14.87 -4.47 -14.33
C SER A 138 -15.23 -3.57 -15.52
N ARG A 139 -14.25 -2.83 -16.05
CA ARG A 139 -14.44 -2.00 -17.26
C ARG A 139 -14.73 -2.84 -18.49
N ARG A 140 -14.01 -3.95 -18.67
CA ARG A 140 -14.21 -4.87 -19.79
C ARG A 140 -15.61 -5.50 -19.77
N ASN A 141 -16.08 -5.90 -18.60
CA ASN A 141 -17.43 -6.47 -18.44
C ASN A 141 -18.52 -5.44 -18.71
N ARG A 142 -18.35 -4.18 -18.28
CA ARG A 142 -19.31 -3.10 -18.57
C ARG A 142 -19.43 -2.82 -20.07
N HIS A 143 -18.30 -2.74 -20.77
CA HIS A 143 -18.27 -2.51 -22.23
C HIS A 143 -18.96 -3.65 -22.99
N ASN A 144 -18.75 -4.90 -22.58
CA ASN A 144 -19.44 -6.06 -23.19
C ASN A 144 -20.96 -6.01 -22.98
N HIS A 145 -21.44 -5.58 -21.81
CA HIS A 145 -22.87 -5.42 -21.55
C HIS A 145 -23.51 -4.29 -22.37
N GLU A 146 -22.80 -3.17 -22.55
CA GLU A 146 -23.27 -2.04 -23.38
C GLU A 146 -23.36 -2.44 -24.87
N GLN A 147 -22.41 -3.22 -25.38
CA GLN A 147 -22.43 -3.72 -26.76
C GLN A 147 -23.48 -4.81 -27.00
N GLN A 148 -23.81 -5.60 -25.98
CA GLN A 148 -24.75 -6.71 -26.08
C GLN A 148 -26.19 -6.34 -25.73
N GLN A 149 -26.48 -5.04 -25.53
CA GLN A 149 -27.83 -4.50 -25.36
C GLN A 149 -28.35 -4.02 -26.74
N PRO A 150 -28.98 -4.88 -27.56
CA PRO A 150 -29.41 -4.51 -28.90
C PRO A 150 -30.79 -3.85 -28.77
N ALA A 151 -30.91 -2.58 -29.16
CA ALA A 151 -32.13 -1.96 -29.71
C ALA A 151 -33.51 -2.40 -29.13
N VAL A 152 -33.69 -2.63 -27.82
CA VAL A 152 -35.01 -2.92 -27.22
C VAL A 152 -35.92 -1.67 -27.20
N SER A 153 -35.41 -0.50 -27.57
CA SER A 153 -36.24 0.71 -27.71
C SER A 153 -36.98 0.82 -29.05
N GLU A 154 -36.81 -0.10 -30.01
CA GLU A 154 -37.51 -0.04 -31.31
C GLU A 154 -38.56 -1.14 -31.50
N VAL A 155 -39.28 -1.54 -30.44
CA VAL A 155 -40.44 -2.46 -30.56
C VAL A 155 -41.66 -1.95 -29.79
N THR A 156 -41.75 -0.65 -29.49
CA THR A 156 -42.98 -0.06 -28.93
C THR A 156 -43.37 1.23 -29.65
N ALA A 157 -43.45 1.16 -30.98
CA ALA A 157 -44.34 2.04 -31.73
C ALA A 157 -45.57 1.20 -32.11
N PRO A 158 -46.75 1.41 -31.49
CA PRO A 158 -47.95 0.77 -31.98
C PRO A 158 -48.29 1.35 -33.36
N GLU A 159 -48.23 0.51 -34.38
CA GLU A 159 -49.02 0.68 -35.60
C GLU A 159 -50.48 0.92 -35.17
N SER A 160 -50.96 2.15 -35.32
CA SER A 160 -52.38 2.45 -35.21
C SER A 160 -52.78 3.54 -36.20
N VAL A 161 -53.39 3.04 -37.27
CA VAL A 161 -54.39 3.63 -38.19
C VAL A 161 -53.99 4.83 -39.05
#